data_AF-A0A7R9WVM7-F1
#
_entry.id   AF-A0A7R9WVM7-F1
#
_cell.length_a   1.000
_cell.length_b   1.000
_cell.length_c   1.000
_cell.angle_alpha   90.00
_cell.angle_beta   90.00
_cell.angle_gamma   90.00
#
_symmetry.space_group_name_H-M   'P 1'
#
loop_
_entity.id
_entity.type
_entity.pdbx_description
1 polymer ?
#
loop_
_entity_poly.entity_id
_entity_poly.type
_entity_poly.pdbx_seq_one_letter_code
_entity_poly.pdbx_strand_id
1 'polypeptide(L)'
;MDAQTQSMNMVQLDSTFVEEVLTFTVNENPDHLSGRPSQYCMSLERPTLTLDGVVSGMMTNSAYQQDQSLRNKYSAKVAAVLRLIAKSLRHLHSNGVVHGDLCAEKCGKFDDGWKLMGRLEVQQVGSTFVHMGGTAIPPEAIGEVDSGVVVDTDSIPVAITQQNEVSPSIDVWGFGKLAYEVFVGKNLVDFDDIRNPSNDVVGLLELMEWNEDNLRMVFEDLLDVGIPESGADLIASCLLPAASSRPGSMDEVLDNPFWKDIRKYRQSSRQRSRRSYAATSEVGEI
;
A
#
# COMPACT_ATOMS: atom_id res chain seq x y z
N MET A 1 13.21 -31.27 -24.40
CA MET A 1 12.52 -30.33 -23.50
C MET A 1 13.60 -29.80 -22.59
N ASP A 2 14.15 -28.64 -22.93
CA ASP A 2 15.24 -28.04 -22.17
C ASP A 2 14.66 -27.40 -20.92
N ALA A 3 15.11 -27.85 -19.75
CA ALA A 3 14.79 -27.18 -18.50
C ALA A 3 15.46 -25.81 -18.51
N GLN A 4 14.71 -24.77 -18.88
CA GLN A 4 15.16 -23.39 -18.71
C GLN A 4 15.42 -23.19 -17.22
N THR A 5 16.70 -23.15 -16.85
CA THR A 5 17.13 -22.80 -15.52
C THR A 5 16.88 -21.31 -15.38
N GLN A 6 15.73 -20.95 -14.78
CA GLN A 6 15.36 -19.57 -14.54
C GLN A 6 16.37 -19.00 -13.54
N SER A 7 17.34 -18.24 -14.06
CA SER A 7 18.33 -17.52 -13.26
C SER A 7 17.57 -16.55 -12.35
N MET A 8 17.51 -16.87 -11.06
CA MET A 8 16.89 -16.02 -10.05
C MET A 8 17.80 -14.78 -9.89
N ASN A 9 17.48 -13.71 -10.62
CA ASN A 9 18.20 -12.44 -10.50
C ASN A 9 17.96 -11.89 -9.10
N MET A 10 18.91 -12.10 -8.20
CA MET A 10 18.81 -11.66 -6.83
C MET A 10 19.05 -10.14 -6.77
N VAL A 11 17.97 -9.37 -6.80
CA VAL A 11 18.04 -7.91 -6.67
C VAL A 11 18.47 -7.58 -5.23
N GLN A 12 19.59 -6.87 -5.10
CA GLN A 12 20.09 -6.41 -3.81
C GLN A 12 19.30 -5.17 -3.39
N LEU A 13 18.41 -5.36 -2.42
CA LEU A 13 17.61 -4.27 -1.83
C LEU A 13 18.20 -3.84 -0.49
N ASP A 14 18.14 -2.54 -0.20
CA ASP A 14 18.64 -1.93 1.02
C ASP A 14 17.64 -2.17 2.16
N SER A 15 18.12 -2.80 3.25
CA SER A 15 17.32 -3.17 4.42
C SER A 15 16.81 -1.98 5.22
N THR A 16 17.23 -0.75 4.90
CA THR A 16 16.64 0.49 5.43
C THR A 16 15.21 0.69 4.91
N PHE A 17 14.89 0.18 3.73
CA PHE A 17 13.62 0.41 3.05
C PHE A 17 12.69 -0.80 3.08
N VAL A 18 13.25 -2.00 3.07
CA VAL A 18 12.52 -3.27 3.03
C VAL A 18 13.01 -4.20 4.12
N GLU A 19 12.18 -5.16 4.51
CA GLU A 19 12.57 -6.19 5.47
C GLU A 19 13.87 -6.93 5.08
N GLU A 20 14.67 -7.28 6.07
CA GLU A 20 15.86 -8.11 5.85
C GLU A 20 15.46 -9.58 5.62
N VAL A 21 16.01 -10.13 4.52
CA VAL A 21 15.85 -11.55 4.16
C VAL A 21 17.22 -12.18 4.14
N LEU A 22 17.48 -13.08 5.10
CA LEU A 22 18.72 -13.83 5.19
C LEU A 22 18.50 -15.22 4.60
N THR A 23 19.29 -15.57 3.57
CA THR A 23 19.27 -16.90 2.96
C THR A 23 20.52 -17.68 3.36
N PHE A 24 20.36 -18.94 3.73
CA PHE A 24 21.47 -19.83 4.04
C PHE A 24 21.22 -21.24 3.51
N THR A 25 22.27 -21.86 2.99
CA THR A 25 22.23 -23.22 2.44
C THR A 25 22.49 -24.23 3.56
N VAL A 26 21.56 -25.17 3.74
CA VAL A 26 21.70 -26.24 4.72
C VAL A 26 22.20 -27.49 3.99
N ASN A 27 23.48 -27.82 4.17
CA ASN A 27 24.25 -28.92 3.56
C ASN A 27 24.90 -28.63 2.19
N GLU A 28 26.09 -28.04 2.23
CA GLU A 28 27.15 -28.37 1.27
C GLU A 28 27.95 -29.52 1.87
N ASN A 29 27.49 -30.78 1.75
CA ASN A 29 28.40 -31.89 1.99
C ASN A 29 29.11 -32.16 0.65
N PRO A 30 30.37 -31.70 0.45
CA PRO A 30 31.03 -31.74 -0.85
C PRO A 30 31.21 -33.17 -1.38
N ASP A 31 31.13 -34.18 -0.52
CA ASP A 31 31.49 -35.56 -0.84
C ASP A 31 30.30 -36.50 -1.17
N HIS A 32 29.06 -35.99 -1.18
CA HIS A 32 27.89 -36.84 -1.46
C HIS A 32 27.00 -36.35 -2.60
N LEU A 33 27.30 -36.92 -3.77
CA LEU A 33 26.34 -37.44 -4.76
C LEU A 33 25.40 -36.42 -5.42
N SER A 34 25.79 -36.09 -6.66
CA SER A 34 24.93 -35.83 -7.82
C SER A 34 23.44 -36.17 -7.62
N GLY A 35 22.60 -35.15 -7.37
CA GLY A 35 21.15 -35.24 -7.59
C GLY A 35 20.23 -34.95 -6.40
N ARG A 36 20.73 -34.60 -5.20
CA ARG A 36 19.83 -34.11 -4.14
C ARG A 36 19.53 -32.61 -4.31
N PRO A 37 18.26 -32.19 -4.14
CA PRO A 37 17.90 -30.77 -4.22
C PRO A 37 18.54 -30.01 -3.05
N SER A 38 19.21 -28.90 -3.36
CA SER A 38 19.72 -27.97 -2.36
C SER A 38 18.58 -27.50 -1.46
N GLN A 39 18.78 -27.59 -0.14
CA GLN A 39 17.84 -27.04 0.84
C GLN A 39 18.25 -25.61 1.17
N TYR A 40 17.35 -24.68 0.90
CA TYR A 40 17.50 -23.28 1.28
C TYR A 40 16.68 -23.03 2.54
N CYS A 41 17.28 -22.39 3.52
CA CYS A 41 16.56 -21.84 4.66
C CYS A 41 16.58 -20.32 4.56
N MET A 42 15.44 -19.71 4.88
CA MET A 42 15.25 -18.27 4.85
C MET A 42 14.82 -17.80 6.23
N SER A 43 15.48 -16.77 6.75
CA SER A 43 15.07 -16.05 7.95
C SER A 43 14.56 -14.67 7.54
N LEU A 44 13.38 -14.32 8.03
CA LEU A 44 12.73 -13.03 7.78
C LEU A 44 12.71 -12.22 9.08
N GLU A 45 13.11 -10.95 8.99
CA GLU A 45 12.95 -9.98 10.07
C GLU A 45 11.44 -9.83 10.41
N ARG A 46 11.08 -9.75 11.69
CA ARG A 46 9.68 -9.60 12.12
C ARG A 46 9.40 -8.17 12.60
N PRO A 47 8.30 -7.54 12.18
CA PRO A 47 7.94 -6.21 12.66
C PRO A 47 7.45 -6.30 14.12
N THR A 48 7.67 -5.23 14.88
CA THR A 48 7.11 -5.04 16.22
C THR A 48 5.66 -4.54 16.19
N LEU A 49 5.24 -3.95 15.08
CA LEU A 49 3.91 -3.37 14.85
C LEU A 49 3.67 -3.24 13.34
N THR A 50 2.45 -3.48 12.87
CA THR A 50 2.06 -3.24 11.47
C THR A 50 1.21 -1.97 11.37
N LEU A 51 1.09 -1.41 10.15
CA LEU A 51 0.23 -0.26 9.92
C LEU A 51 -1.24 -0.67 10.06
N ASP A 52 -1.59 -1.88 9.65
CA ASP A 52 -2.90 -2.48 9.93
C ASP A 52 -3.22 -2.44 11.44
N GLY A 53 -2.33 -2.95 12.30
CA GLY A 53 -2.53 -2.91 13.75
C GLY A 53 -2.68 -1.49 14.33
N VAL A 54 -2.06 -0.49 13.69
CA VAL A 54 -2.25 0.93 14.04
C VAL A 54 -3.65 1.41 13.65
N VAL A 55 -4.14 1.05 12.47
CA VAL A 55 -5.49 1.41 11.98
C VAL A 55 -6.56 0.71 12.83
N SER A 56 -6.45 -0.59 13.09
CA SER A 56 -7.41 -1.31 13.93
C SER A 56 -7.48 -0.73 15.34
N GLY A 57 -6.33 -0.37 15.93
CA GLY A 57 -6.26 0.30 17.22
C GLY A 57 -6.92 1.70 17.22
N MET A 58 -6.91 2.39 16.08
CA MET A 58 -7.58 3.68 15.91
C MET A 58 -9.10 3.50 15.76
N MET A 59 -9.55 2.58 14.92
CA MET A 59 -10.97 2.27 14.68
C MET A 59 -11.70 1.81 15.95
N THR A 60 -11.03 1.02 16.79
CA THR A 60 -11.62 0.50 18.04
C THR A 60 -11.69 1.54 19.15
N ASN A 61 -10.98 2.68 19.01
CA ASN A 61 -10.91 3.71 20.03
C ASN A 61 -11.85 4.87 19.70
N SER A 62 -13.02 4.88 20.34
CA SER A 62 -14.07 5.90 20.14
C SER A 62 -13.62 7.34 20.40
N ALA A 63 -12.53 7.56 21.14
CA ALA A 63 -11.96 8.90 21.32
C ALA A 63 -11.51 9.52 19.99
N TYR A 64 -11.03 8.71 19.02
CA TYR A 64 -10.68 9.20 17.69
C TYR A 64 -11.91 9.58 16.86
N GLN A 65 -13.09 9.05 17.16
CA GLN A 65 -14.33 9.43 16.48
C GLN A 65 -14.87 10.78 17.00
N GLN A 66 -14.56 11.13 18.25
CA GLN A 66 -15.10 12.33 18.91
C GLN A 66 -14.11 13.49 18.96
N ASP A 67 -12.80 13.22 19.00
CA ASP A 67 -11.76 14.24 19.16
C ASP A 67 -10.97 14.49 17.86
N GLN A 68 -11.30 15.61 17.20
CA GLN A 68 -10.59 16.07 16.00
C GLN A 68 -9.08 16.29 16.23
N SER A 69 -8.66 16.68 17.44
CA SER A 69 -7.24 16.86 17.77
C SER A 69 -6.49 15.53 17.77
N LEU A 70 -7.12 14.46 18.26
CA LEU A 70 -6.56 13.12 18.21
C LEU A 70 -6.47 12.61 16.76
N ARG A 71 -7.52 12.82 15.95
CA ARG A 71 -7.48 12.51 14.51
C ARG A 71 -6.36 13.24 13.79
N ASN A 72 -6.24 14.55 13.98
CA ASN A 72 -5.17 15.32 13.34
C ASN A 72 -3.76 14.83 13.74
N LYS A 73 -3.58 14.39 14.99
CA LYS A 73 -2.32 13.77 15.44
C LYS A 73 -2.08 12.41 14.79
N TYR A 74 -3.14 11.62 14.63
CA TYR A 74 -3.09 10.34 13.91
C TYR A 74 -2.72 10.55 12.44
N SER A 75 -3.45 11.40 11.72
CA SER A 75 -3.19 11.67 10.30
C SER A 75 -1.76 12.17 10.07
N ALA A 76 -1.25 13.04 10.95
CA ALA A 76 0.14 13.49 10.85
C ALA A 76 1.19 12.38 11.08
N LYS A 77 0.89 11.39 11.93
CA LYS A 77 1.76 10.22 12.14
C LYS A 77 1.69 9.27 10.95
N VAL A 78 0.48 8.95 10.50
CA VAL A 78 0.24 8.07 9.35
C VAL A 78 0.87 8.65 8.09
N ALA A 79 0.73 9.96 7.83
CA ALA A 79 1.40 10.62 6.72
C ALA A 79 2.94 10.51 6.80
N ALA A 80 3.52 10.52 8.01
CA ALA A 80 4.95 10.30 8.15
C ALA A 80 5.34 8.86 7.79
N VAL A 81 4.50 7.86 8.13
CA VAL A 81 4.69 6.45 7.76
C VAL A 81 4.52 6.28 6.25
N LEU A 82 3.43 6.76 5.66
CA LEU A 82 3.17 6.69 4.22
C LEU A 82 4.31 7.34 3.41
N ARG A 83 4.89 8.44 3.88
CA ARG A 83 6.07 9.03 3.23
C ARG A 83 7.29 8.12 3.25
N LEU A 84 7.48 7.30 4.30
CA LEU A 84 8.56 6.31 4.35
C LEU A 84 8.26 5.15 3.39
N ILE A 85 7.03 4.64 3.38
CA ILE A 85 6.60 3.60 2.45
C ILE A 85 6.76 4.06 0.99
N ALA A 86 6.40 5.31 0.68
CA ALA A 86 6.62 5.87 -0.65
C ALA A 86 8.10 5.91 -1.07
N LYS A 87 9.02 6.15 -0.12
CA LYS A 87 10.46 6.06 -0.39
C LYS A 87 10.91 4.62 -0.61
N SER A 88 10.33 3.66 0.10
CA SER A 88 10.61 2.25 -0.11
C SER A 88 10.15 1.78 -1.50
N LEU A 89 8.95 2.17 -1.92
CA LEU A 89 8.45 1.90 -3.28
C LEU A 89 9.36 2.54 -4.35
N ARG A 90 9.77 3.80 -4.15
CA ARG A 90 10.76 4.43 -5.04
C ARG A 90 12.05 3.62 -5.16
N HIS A 91 12.56 3.10 -4.03
CA HIS A 91 13.75 2.26 -4.00
C HIS A 91 13.54 0.95 -4.76
N LEU A 92 12.37 0.31 -4.64
CA LEU A 92 12.01 -0.86 -5.45
C LEU A 92 12.02 -0.51 -6.94
N HIS A 93 11.33 0.56 -7.33
CA HIS A 93 11.19 0.98 -8.73
C HIS A 93 12.53 1.33 -9.37
N SER A 94 13.43 1.99 -8.63
CA SER A 94 14.78 2.30 -9.12
C SER A 94 15.65 1.05 -9.34
N ASN A 95 15.27 -0.08 -8.75
CA ASN A 95 15.90 -1.39 -8.94
C ASN A 95 15.14 -2.27 -9.94
N GLY A 96 14.17 -1.70 -10.67
CA GLY A 96 13.43 -2.40 -11.73
C GLY A 96 12.47 -3.47 -11.20
N VAL A 97 11.97 -3.33 -9.97
CA VAL A 97 10.98 -4.23 -9.37
C VAL A 97 9.78 -3.46 -8.83
N VAL A 98 8.62 -4.11 -8.84
CA VAL A 98 7.32 -3.62 -8.36
C VAL A 98 6.88 -4.50 -7.19
N HIS A 99 6.33 -3.89 -6.14
CA HIS A 99 5.84 -4.63 -4.98
C HIS A 99 4.60 -5.48 -5.34
N GLY A 100 3.62 -4.88 -6.01
CA GLY A 100 2.46 -5.57 -6.60
C GLY A 100 1.36 -5.98 -5.61
N ASP A 101 1.65 -6.00 -4.31
CA ASP A 101 0.67 -6.33 -3.26
C ASP A 101 0.76 -5.37 -2.05
N LEU A 102 0.68 -4.07 -2.31
CA LEU A 102 0.83 -3.08 -1.24
C LEU A 102 -0.44 -2.96 -0.37
N CYS A 103 -0.35 -3.35 0.90
CA CYS A 103 -1.41 -3.16 1.89
C CYS A 103 -0.86 -2.80 3.28
N ALA A 104 -1.75 -2.54 4.24
CA ALA A 104 -1.39 -2.07 5.58
C ALA A 104 -0.65 -3.15 6.40
N GLU A 105 -0.92 -4.42 6.13
CA GLU A 105 -0.24 -5.56 6.73
C GLU A 105 1.21 -5.66 6.27
N LYS A 106 1.53 -5.19 5.05
CA LYS A 106 2.88 -5.20 4.47
C LYS A 106 3.72 -3.99 4.91
N CYS A 107 3.14 -3.06 5.67
CA CYS A 107 3.85 -1.91 6.22
C CYS A 107 4.22 -2.20 7.69
N GLY A 108 5.47 -2.55 7.95
CA GLY A 108 5.96 -2.99 9.27
C GLY A 108 6.85 -1.97 9.96
N LYS A 109 6.77 -1.88 11.29
CA LYS A 109 7.68 -1.11 12.14
C LYS A 109 8.75 -2.02 12.75
N PHE A 110 10.00 -1.70 12.44
CA PHE A 110 11.21 -2.34 12.93
C PHE A 110 11.96 -1.40 13.88
N ASP A 111 13.12 -1.84 14.38
CA ASP A 111 13.89 -1.09 15.38
C ASP A 111 14.40 0.26 14.83
N ASP A 112 14.74 0.30 13.54
CA ASP A 112 15.30 1.43 12.82
C ASP A 112 14.25 2.28 12.07
N GLY A 113 13.04 1.78 11.85
CA GLY A 113 12.00 2.55 11.16
C GLY A 113 10.82 1.74 10.63
N TRP A 114 10.00 2.40 9.82
CA TRP A 114 8.95 1.75 9.05
C TRP A 114 9.51 1.27 7.71
N LYS A 115 9.29 0.00 7.40
CA LYS A 115 9.75 -0.65 6.17
C LYS A 115 8.60 -1.36 5.47
N LEU A 116 8.84 -1.67 4.20
CA LEU A 116 7.95 -2.50 3.40
C LEU A 116 8.35 -3.98 3.52
N MET A 117 7.38 -4.83 3.81
CA MET A 117 7.51 -6.30 3.92
C MET A 117 6.92 -6.97 2.68
N GLY A 118 7.13 -8.27 2.50
CA GLY A 118 6.65 -8.99 1.31
C GLY A 118 7.67 -8.98 0.16
N ARG A 119 8.96 -8.85 0.49
CA ARG A 119 10.04 -8.74 -0.52
C ARG A 119 10.11 -9.95 -1.46
N LEU A 120 9.67 -11.12 -1.02
CA LEU A 120 9.71 -12.35 -1.82
C LEU A 120 8.67 -12.38 -2.95
N GLU A 121 7.69 -11.47 -2.92
CA GLU A 121 6.56 -11.42 -3.84
C GLU A 121 6.70 -10.30 -4.90
N VAL A 122 7.84 -9.59 -4.90
CA VAL A 122 8.09 -8.51 -5.87
C VAL A 122 8.24 -9.06 -7.29
N GLN A 123 7.82 -8.26 -8.26
CA GLN A 123 7.79 -8.62 -9.68
C GLN A 123 8.72 -7.72 -10.49
N GLN A 124 9.33 -8.26 -11.54
CA GLN A 124 10.24 -7.48 -12.39
C GLN A 124 9.46 -6.55 -13.31
N VAL A 125 9.86 -5.28 -13.41
CA VAL A 125 9.27 -4.35 -14.39
C VAL A 125 9.44 -4.93 -15.79
N GLY A 126 8.35 -4.92 -16.58
CA GLY A 126 8.34 -5.46 -17.93
C GLY A 126 7.99 -6.94 -18.03
N SER A 127 7.90 -7.67 -16.92
CA SER A 127 7.41 -9.06 -16.95
C SER A 127 5.89 -9.11 -17.01
N THR A 128 5.33 -10.28 -17.32
CA THR A 128 3.90 -10.56 -17.15
C THR A 128 3.59 -10.82 -15.68
N PHE A 129 2.39 -10.43 -15.23
CA PHE A 129 1.94 -10.73 -13.87
C PHE A 129 1.85 -12.24 -13.62
N VAL A 130 2.54 -12.71 -12.58
CA VAL A 130 2.43 -14.12 -12.16
C VAL A 130 1.30 -14.29 -11.15
N HIS A 131 1.17 -13.34 -10.22
CA HIS A 131 0.16 -13.37 -9.17
C HIS A 131 -0.06 -11.96 -8.60
N MET A 132 -1.31 -11.58 -8.37
CA MET A 132 -1.67 -10.49 -7.47
C MET A 132 -2.47 -11.10 -6.31
N GLY A 133 -1.82 -11.20 -5.15
CA GLY A 133 -2.30 -12.00 -4.02
C GLY A 133 -3.20 -11.26 -3.04
N GLY A 134 -3.48 -9.97 -3.23
CA GLY A 134 -4.23 -9.17 -2.28
C GLY A 134 -5.19 -8.18 -2.92
N THR A 135 -5.72 -7.27 -2.11
CA THR A 135 -6.80 -6.35 -2.48
C THR A 135 -6.31 -5.11 -3.22
N ALA A 136 -5.00 -4.96 -3.44
CA ALA A 136 -4.39 -3.82 -4.14
C ALA A 136 -4.48 -3.92 -5.67
N ILE A 137 -5.54 -4.56 -6.19
CA ILE A 137 -5.77 -4.79 -7.61
C ILE A 137 -6.12 -3.44 -8.27
N PRO A 138 -5.34 -2.95 -9.25
CA PRO A 138 -5.72 -1.77 -10.00
C PRO A 138 -6.73 -2.11 -11.12
N PRO A 139 -7.55 -1.16 -11.58
CA PRO A 139 -8.61 -1.40 -12.56
C PRO A 139 -8.11 -2.04 -13.86
N GLU A 140 -6.94 -1.61 -14.35
CA GLU A 140 -6.35 -2.15 -15.58
C GLU A 140 -6.00 -3.64 -15.49
N ALA A 141 -5.83 -4.18 -14.28
CA ALA A 141 -5.56 -5.59 -14.07
C ALA A 141 -6.80 -6.48 -14.19
N ILE A 142 -8.00 -5.89 -14.32
CA ILE A 142 -9.26 -6.62 -14.45
C ILE A 142 -9.66 -6.61 -15.92
N GLY A 143 -10.18 -7.73 -16.41
CA GLY A 143 -10.65 -7.85 -17.77
C GLY A 143 -11.75 -8.88 -17.91
N GLU A 144 -12.47 -8.76 -19.03
CA GLU A 144 -13.52 -9.70 -19.39
C GLU A 144 -12.91 -11.05 -19.76
N VAL A 145 -13.49 -12.12 -19.24
CA VAL A 145 -13.10 -13.49 -19.58
C VAL A 145 -13.98 -13.96 -20.73
N ASP A 146 -13.39 -14.12 -21.93
CA ASP A 146 -14.07 -14.80 -23.03
C ASP A 146 -14.24 -16.27 -22.65
N SER A 147 -15.37 -16.57 -22.01
CA SER A 147 -15.57 -17.86 -21.38
C SER A 147 -15.86 -18.94 -22.42
N GLY A 148 -16.22 -18.60 -23.67
CA GLY A 148 -16.68 -19.54 -24.70
C GLY A 148 -17.90 -20.40 -24.33
N VAL A 149 -18.32 -20.34 -23.07
CA VAL A 149 -19.43 -21.06 -22.44
C VAL A 149 -20.53 -20.03 -22.28
N VAL A 150 -21.62 -20.24 -23.01
CA VAL A 150 -22.87 -19.50 -22.84
C VAL A 150 -23.43 -19.92 -21.47
N VAL A 151 -23.05 -19.20 -20.42
CA VAL A 151 -23.70 -19.30 -19.12
C VAL A 151 -24.89 -18.35 -19.16
N ASP A 152 -26.08 -18.87 -18.88
CA ASP A 152 -27.38 -18.17 -18.95
C ASP A 152 -27.57 -17.18 -17.78
N THR A 153 -26.50 -16.47 -17.43
CA THR A 153 -26.46 -15.44 -16.39
C THR A 153 -26.14 -14.11 -17.06
N ASP A 154 -27.00 -13.10 -16.88
CA ASP A 154 -26.87 -11.74 -17.44
C ASP A 154 -25.61 -10.96 -16.97
N SER A 155 -24.66 -11.60 -16.29
CA SER A 155 -23.46 -10.98 -15.73
C SER A 155 -22.24 -11.29 -16.60
N ILE A 156 -21.49 -10.25 -16.98
CA ILE A 156 -20.22 -10.37 -17.69
C ILE A 156 -19.21 -11.04 -16.74
N PRO A 157 -18.60 -12.18 -17.11
CA PRO A 157 -17.57 -12.80 -16.28
C PRO A 157 -16.31 -11.93 -16.32
N VAL A 158 -15.93 -11.38 -15.17
CA VAL A 158 -14.69 -10.61 -14.98
C VAL A 158 -13.67 -11.43 -14.19
N ALA A 159 -12.39 -11.25 -14.51
CA ALA A 159 -11.30 -11.82 -13.74
C ALA A 159 -10.05 -10.95 -13.78
N ILE A 160 -9.12 -11.22 -12.88
CA ILE A 160 -7.79 -10.62 -12.91
C ILE A 160 -7.02 -11.19 -14.10
N THR A 161 -6.62 -10.32 -15.02
CA THR A 161 -5.85 -10.69 -16.22
C THR A 161 -4.36 -10.73 -15.90
N GLN A 162 -3.70 -11.80 -16.34
CA GLN A 162 -2.24 -11.96 -16.22
C GLN A 162 -1.48 -11.44 -17.45
N GLN A 163 -2.20 -10.81 -18.39
CA GLN A 163 -1.63 -10.37 -19.66
C GLN A 163 -0.96 -9.00 -19.60
N ASN A 164 -1.19 -8.25 -18.51
CA ASN A 164 -0.61 -6.92 -18.37
C ASN A 164 0.87 -6.98 -18.01
N GLU A 165 1.60 -5.99 -18.51
CA GLU A 165 2.99 -5.75 -18.17
C GLU A 165 3.07 -5.17 -16.74
N VAL A 166 3.94 -5.75 -15.92
CA VAL A 166 4.25 -5.25 -14.59
C VAL A 166 4.92 -3.88 -14.71
N SER A 167 4.31 -2.87 -14.11
CA SER A 167 4.81 -1.50 -14.13
C SER A 167 4.70 -0.81 -12.76
N PRO A 168 5.50 0.24 -12.50
CA PRO A 168 5.39 1.03 -11.27
C PRO A 168 4.00 1.60 -10.97
N SER A 169 3.13 1.77 -11.98
CA SER A 169 1.78 2.34 -11.79
C SER A 169 0.88 1.47 -10.91
N ILE A 170 1.17 0.17 -10.79
CA ILE A 170 0.46 -0.74 -9.89
C ILE A 170 0.74 -0.37 -8.43
N ASP A 171 2.00 -0.10 -8.09
CA ASP A 171 2.35 0.33 -6.74
C ASP A 171 1.86 1.75 -6.46
N VAL A 172 1.78 2.63 -7.47
CA VAL A 172 1.17 3.96 -7.32
C VAL A 172 -0.32 3.84 -6.96
N TRP A 173 -1.06 2.96 -7.65
CA TRP A 173 -2.44 2.63 -7.28
C TRP A 173 -2.52 2.06 -5.86
N GLY A 174 -1.74 1.01 -5.58
CA GLY A 174 -1.69 0.40 -4.26
C GLY A 174 -1.36 1.41 -3.16
N PHE A 175 -0.51 2.39 -3.44
CA PHE A 175 -0.19 3.47 -2.52
C PHE A 175 -1.37 4.41 -2.28
N GLY A 176 -2.09 4.80 -3.33
CA GLY A 176 -3.32 5.59 -3.22
C GLY A 176 -4.38 4.86 -2.39
N LYS A 177 -4.60 3.58 -2.68
CA LYS A 177 -5.53 2.72 -1.93
C LYS A 177 -5.13 2.63 -0.47
N LEU A 178 -3.89 2.23 -0.19
CA LEU A 178 -3.36 2.16 1.17
C LEU A 178 -3.56 3.49 1.90
N ALA A 179 -3.19 4.62 1.28
CA ALA A 179 -3.31 5.93 1.89
C ALA A 179 -4.76 6.28 2.25
N TYR A 180 -5.71 6.04 1.35
CA TYR A 180 -7.14 6.20 1.62
C TYR A 180 -7.57 5.36 2.82
N GLU A 181 -7.29 4.05 2.77
CA GLU A 181 -7.77 3.09 3.78
C GLU A 181 -7.23 3.41 5.18
N VAL A 182 -5.97 3.83 5.28
CA VAL A 182 -5.37 4.17 6.58
C VAL A 182 -5.84 5.52 7.12
N PHE A 183 -6.19 6.49 6.27
CA PHE A 183 -6.71 7.78 6.72
C PHE A 183 -8.18 7.71 7.09
N VAL A 184 -8.98 7.08 6.24
CA VAL A 184 -10.43 7.00 6.37
C VAL A 184 -10.83 5.86 7.32
N GLY A 185 -10.06 4.78 7.35
CA GLY A 185 -10.34 3.59 8.17
C GLY A 185 -11.41 2.68 7.59
N LYS A 186 -11.61 2.75 6.27
CA LYS A 186 -12.56 1.93 5.51
C LYS A 186 -11.81 1.32 4.35
N ASN A 187 -12.24 0.15 3.88
CA ASN A 187 -11.74 -0.42 2.63
C ASN A 187 -12.13 0.50 1.47
N LEU A 188 -11.24 0.63 0.48
CA LEU A 188 -11.57 1.38 -0.75
C LEU A 188 -12.63 0.64 -1.57
N VAL A 189 -12.51 -0.69 -1.63
CA VAL A 189 -13.48 -1.62 -2.20
C VAL A 189 -13.64 -2.76 -1.21
N ASP A 190 -14.89 -3.08 -0.88
CA ASP A 190 -15.20 -4.07 0.15
C ASP A 190 -15.31 -5.45 -0.49
N PHE A 191 -14.24 -6.24 -0.38
CA PHE A 191 -14.21 -7.60 -0.87
C PHE A 191 -14.76 -8.58 0.17
N ASP A 192 -15.68 -9.45 -0.24
CA ASP A 192 -16.28 -10.49 0.60
C ASP A 192 -15.22 -11.47 1.15
N ASP A 193 -14.22 -11.83 0.32
CA ASP A 193 -13.06 -12.63 0.72
C ASP A 193 -11.74 -11.90 0.42
N ILE A 194 -11.26 -11.15 1.40
CA ILE A 194 -9.98 -10.43 1.36
C ILE A 194 -8.79 -11.36 1.06
N ARG A 195 -8.88 -12.66 1.37
CA ARG A 195 -7.80 -13.62 1.13
C ARG A 195 -7.79 -14.12 -0.31
N ASN A 196 -8.92 -14.00 -1.00
CA ASN A 196 -9.03 -14.39 -2.39
C ASN A 196 -9.97 -13.45 -3.16
N PRO A 197 -9.56 -12.17 -3.34
CA PRO A 197 -10.37 -11.18 -4.04
C PRO A 197 -10.67 -11.57 -5.49
N SER A 198 -9.91 -12.50 -6.07
CA SER A 198 -10.16 -13.02 -7.42
C SER A 198 -11.48 -13.80 -7.55
N ASN A 199 -12.05 -14.26 -6.43
CA ASN A 199 -13.36 -14.95 -6.41
C ASN A 199 -14.54 -13.99 -6.24
N ASP A 200 -14.29 -12.73 -5.88
CA ASP A 200 -15.34 -11.75 -5.62
C ASP A 200 -15.63 -10.93 -6.88
N VAL A 201 -16.56 -11.43 -7.66
CA VAL A 201 -17.00 -10.80 -8.92
C VAL A 201 -17.58 -9.41 -8.68
N VAL A 202 -18.23 -9.16 -7.55
CA VAL A 202 -18.87 -7.86 -7.27
C VAL A 202 -17.80 -6.80 -7.02
N GLY A 203 -16.82 -7.08 -6.16
CA GLY A 203 -15.70 -6.17 -5.92
C GLY A 203 -14.85 -5.94 -7.17
N LEU A 204 -14.66 -6.98 -8.00
CA LEU A 204 -13.96 -6.83 -9.28
C LEU A 204 -14.73 -5.96 -10.28
N LEU A 205 -16.06 -6.09 -10.36
CA LEU A 205 -16.89 -5.22 -11.20
C LEU A 205 -16.84 -3.77 -10.74
N GLU A 206 -16.90 -3.52 -9.42
CA GLU A 206 -16.77 -2.17 -8.86
C GLU A 206 -15.43 -1.52 -9.24
N LEU A 207 -14.33 -2.28 -9.16
CA LEU A 207 -13.02 -1.80 -9.60
C LEU A 207 -12.94 -1.60 -11.12
N MET A 208 -13.57 -2.47 -11.92
CA MET A 208 -13.58 -2.35 -13.38
C MET A 208 -14.35 -1.10 -13.83
N GLU A 209 -15.42 -0.74 -13.11
CA GLU A 209 -16.25 0.44 -13.38
C GLU A 209 -15.74 1.72 -12.69
N TRP A 210 -14.54 1.68 -12.10
CA TRP A 210 -13.96 2.79 -11.35
C TRP A 210 -13.83 4.06 -12.20
N ASN A 211 -14.48 5.14 -11.74
CA ASN A 211 -14.65 6.37 -12.52
C ASN A 211 -14.54 7.65 -11.66
N GLU A 212 -14.85 8.80 -12.27
CA GLU A 212 -14.76 10.12 -11.63
C GLU A 212 -15.67 10.30 -10.41
N ASP A 213 -16.84 9.63 -10.38
CA ASP A 213 -17.70 9.68 -9.20
C ASP A 213 -17.07 8.94 -8.02
N ASN A 214 -16.38 7.81 -8.25
CA ASN A 214 -15.61 7.12 -7.20
C ASN A 214 -14.49 8.03 -6.66
N LEU A 215 -13.77 8.72 -7.56
CA LEU A 215 -12.71 9.66 -7.17
C LEU A 215 -13.24 10.84 -6.36
N ARG A 216 -14.41 11.36 -6.72
CA ARG A 216 -15.09 12.43 -5.96
C ARG A 216 -15.45 11.96 -4.55
N MET A 217 -15.99 10.75 -4.40
CA MET A 217 -16.28 10.17 -3.08
C MET A 217 -15.00 10.02 -2.23
N VAL A 218 -13.92 9.50 -2.83
CA VAL A 218 -12.61 9.39 -2.17
C VAL A 218 -12.11 10.75 -1.69
N PHE A 219 -12.23 11.78 -2.53
CA PHE A 219 -11.81 13.13 -2.20
C PHE A 219 -12.63 13.70 -1.03
N GLU A 220 -13.96 13.57 -1.08
CA GLU A 220 -14.88 14.03 -0.02
C GLU A 220 -14.60 13.32 1.31
N ASP A 221 -14.45 12.00 1.32
CA ASP A 221 -14.11 11.20 2.52
C ASP A 221 -12.80 11.67 3.18
N LEU A 222 -11.78 11.97 2.37
CA LEU A 222 -10.48 12.44 2.86
C LEU A 222 -10.58 13.83 3.51
N LEU A 223 -11.35 14.73 2.92
CA LEU A 223 -11.63 16.04 3.51
C LEU A 223 -12.40 15.91 4.83
N ASP A 224 -13.39 15.02 4.89
CA ASP A 224 -14.22 14.79 6.08
C ASP A 224 -13.39 14.27 7.28
N VAL A 225 -12.37 13.45 7.03
CA VAL A 225 -11.45 13.02 8.10
C VAL A 225 -10.33 14.05 8.39
N GLY A 226 -10.38 15.21 7.73
CA GLY A 226 -9.51 16.36 7.99
C GLY A 226 -8.17 16.33 7.25
N ILE A 227 -8.05 15.58 6.16
CA ILE A 227 -6.90 15.65 5.27
C ILE A 227 -6.96 16.96 4.47
N PRO A 228 -5.86 17.72 4.34
CA PRO A 228 -5.83 18.90 3.48
C PRO A 228 -6.14 18.56 2.02
N GLU A 229 -6.70 19.49 1.27
CA GLU A 229 -6.99 19.34 -0.17
C GLU A 229 -5.78 18.81 -0.96
N SER A 230 -4.57 19.31 -0.70
CA SER A 230 -3.36 18.81 -1.36
C SER A 230 -3.07 17.33 -1.12
N GLY A 231 -3.49 16.79 0.03
CA GLY A 231 -3.42 15.36 0.33
C GLY A 231 -4.54 14.56 -0.32
N ALA A 232 -5.75 15.10 -0.35
CA ALA A 232 -6.88 14.49 -1.04
C ALA A 232 -6.61 14.38 -2.56
N ASP A 233 -6.08 15.45 -3.17
CA ASP A 233 -5.65 15.49 -4.57
C ASP A 233 -4.55 14.46 -4.86
N LEU A 234 -3.55 14.35 -3.97
CA LEU A 234 -2.48 13.37 -4.12
C LEU A 234 -3.02 11.95 -4.13
N ILE A 235 -3.89 11.62 -3.18
CA ILE A 235 -4.42 10.26 -3.04
C ILE A 235 -5.36 9.93 -4.20
N ALA A 236 -6.25 10.85 -4.57
CA ALA A 236 -7.15 10.70 -5.71
C ALA A 236 -6.38 10.55 -7.03
N SER A 237 -5.30 11.31 -7.25
CA SER A 237 -4.49 11.17 -8.48
C SER A 237 -3.77 9.83 -8.57
N CYS A 238 -3.38 9.21 -7.44
CA CYS A 238 -2.86 7.84 -7.42
C CYS A 238 -3.92 6.80 -7.80
N LEU A 239 -5.20 7.11 -7.58
CA LEU A 239 -6.36 6.23 -7.82
C LEU A 239 -7.06 6.50 -9.16
N LEU A 240 -6.41 7.20 -10.10
CA LEU A 240 -6.96 7.36 -11.44
C LEU A 240 -7.08 5.99 -12.16
N PRO A 241 -8.18 5.74 -12.90
CA PRO A 241 -8.41 4.41 -13.49
C PRO A 241 -7.36 4.07 -14.56
N ALA A 242 -6.99 5.04 -15.39
CA ALA A 242 -5.92 4.85 -16.37
C ALA A 242 -4.54 4.95 -15.70
N ALA A 243 -3.74 3.88 -15.79
CA ALA A 243 -2.37 3.83 -15.29
C ALA A 243 -1.50 5.01 -15.74
N SER A 244 -1.65 5.46 -16.98
CA SER A 244 -0.89 6.58 -17.55
C SER A 244 -1.28 7.96 -17.02
N SER A 245 -2.44 8.07 -16.37
CA SER A 245 -2.93 9.33 -15.81
C SER A 245 -2.52 9.51 -14.35
N ARG A 246 -2.05 8.44 -13.69
CA ARG A 246 -1.48 8.49 -12.34
C ARG A 246 -0.12 9.19 -12.33
N PRO A 247 0.40 9.60 -11.16
CA PRO A 247 1.80 10.02 -11.04
C PRO A 247 2.74 9.00 -11.69
N GLY A 248 3.64 9.48 -12.55
CA GLY A 248 4.49 8.61 -13.36
C GLY A 248 5.60 7.91 -12.56
N SER A 249 5.82 8.34 -11.32
CA SER A 249 6.81 7.76 -10.41
C SER A 249 6.52 8.11 -8.95
N MET A 250 7.16 7.39 -8.02
CA MET A 250 7.12 7.74 -6.60
C MET A 250 7.87 9.04 -6.26
N ASP A 251 8.74 9.56 -7.13
CA ASP A 251 9.33 10.90 -6.94
C ASP A 251 8.27 11.99 -7.06
N GLU A 252 7.38 11.89 -8.06
CA GLU A 252 6.24 12.81 -8.21
C GLU A 252 5.30 12.77 -6.99
N VAL A 253 5.02 11.56 -6.50
CA VAL A 253 4.26 11.37 -5.24
C VAL A 253 4.97 12.05 -4.07
N LEU A 254 6.30 11.89 -3.93
CA LEU A 254 7.09 12.42 -2.83
C LEU A 254 7.31 13.95 -2.88
N ASP A 255 7.21 14.55 -4.06
CA ASP A 255 7.37 15.99 -4.31
C ASP A 255 6.08 16.79 -4.09
N ASN A 256 4.94 16.10 -3.93
CA ASN A 256 3.64 16.72 -3.71
C ASN A 256 3.61 17.68 -2.48
N PRO A 257 2.91 18.83 -2.56
CA PRO A 257 2.80 19.80 -1.46
C PRO A 257 2.25 19.25 -0.14
N PHE A 258 1.40 18.21 -0.20
CA PHE A 258 0.78 17.54 0.95
C PHE A 258 1.76 17.32 2.11
N TRP A 259 2.96 16.81 1.80
CA TRP A 259 3.96 16.46 2.80
C TRP A 259 4.48 17.64 3.61
N LYS A 260 4.41 18.85 3.05
CA LYS A 260 4.74 20.11 3.74
C LYS A 260 3.53 20.61 4.52
N ASP A 261 2.34 20.53 3.95
CA ASP A 261 1.11 21.06 4.54
C ASP A 261 0.70 20.31 5.80
N ILE A 262 0.74 18.98 5.77
CA ILE A 262 0.39 18.16 6.94
C ILE A 262 1.35 18.38 8.12
N ARG A 263 2.61 18.76 7.85
CA ARG A 263 3.58 19.15 8.89
C ARG A 263 3.22 20.49 9.54
N LYS A 264 2.80 21.47 8.75
CA LYS A 264 2.39 22.80 9.27
C LYS A 264 1.15 22.68 10.17
N TYR A 265 0.21 21.80 9.79
CA TYR A 265 -1.01 21.55 10.57
C TYR A 265 -0.73 21.05 12.00
N ARG A 266 0.34 20.26 12.17
CA ARG A 266 0.82 19.81 13.48
C ARG A 266 1.43 20.94 14.33
N GLN A 267 2.03 21.95 13.70
CA GLN A 267 2.68 23.05 14.42
C GLN A 267 1.64 24.07 14.91
N SER A 268 0.65 24.41 14.08
CA SER A 268 -0.40 25.37 14.43
C SER A 268 -1.28 24.88 15.59
N SER A 269 -1.63 23.58 15.61
CA SER A 269 -2.40 22.96 16.71
C SER A 269 -1.68 23.01 18.06
N ARG A 270 -0.35 22.80 18.07
CA ARG A 270 0.48 22.92 19.28
C ARG A 270 0.49 24.34 19.84
N GLN A 271 0.52 25.35 18.97
CA GLN A 271 0.57 26.75 19.39
C GLN A 271 -0.77 27.22 20.00
N ARG A 272 -1.91 26.76 19.47
CA ARG A 272 -3.24 27.07 20.05
C ARG A 272 -3.42 26.44 21.43
N SER A 273 -3.02 25.16 21.61
CA SER A 273 -3.14 24.49 22.90
C SER A 273 -2.34 25.20 24.00
N ARG A 274 -1.11 25.64 23.73
CA ARG A 274 -0.29 26.39 24.70
C ARG A 274 -0.92 27.73 25.13
N ARG A 275 -1.53 28.46 24.20
CA ARG A 275 -2.24 29.72 24.53
C ARG A 275 -3.47 29.49 25.40
N SER A 276 -4.22 28.42 25.15
CA SER A 276 -5.39 28.07 25.96
C SER A 276 -5.03 27.76 27.41
N TYR A 277 -3.93 27.05 27.66
CA TYR A 277 -3.47 26.76 29.02
C TYR A 277 -2.92 28.00 29.75
N ALA A 278 -2.21 28.88 29.04
CA ALA A 278 -1.71 30.12 29.64
C ALA A 278 -2.85 31.05 30.08
N ALA A 279 -3.92 31.14 29.29
CA ALA A 279 -5.07 31.99 29.60
C ALA A 279 -5.91 31.49 30.78
N THR A 280 -5.97 30.18 31.03
CA THR A 280 -6.70 29.64 32.20
C THR A 280 -5.90 29.72 33.50
N SER A 281 -4.57 29.75 33.44
CA SER A 281 -3.72 29.94 34.62
C SER A 281 -3.74 31.38 35.17
N GLU A 282 -4.06 32.39 34.36
CA GLU A 282 -4.10 33.80 34.81
C GLU A 282 -5.41 34.20 35.53
N VAL A 283 -6.44 33.35 35.53
CA VAL A 283 -7.76 33.67 36.12
C VAL A 283 -7.92 33.09 37.55
N GLY A 284 -6.90 32.40 38.08
CA GLY A 284 -6.94 31.72 39.38
C GLY A 284 -6.27 32.44 40.55
N GLU A 285 -5.71 33.63 40.35
CA GLU A 285 -5.09 34.45 41.41
C GLU A 285 -5.94 35.69 41.71
N ILE A 286 -7.06 35.53 42.43
CA ILE A 286 -7.76 36.61 43.15
C ILE A 286 -8.20 36.09 44.51
#